data_AF-X1LZC2-F1
#
_entry.id   AF-X1LZC2-F1
#
_cell.length_a   1.000
_cell.length_b   1.000
_cell.length_c   1.000
_cell.angle_alpha   90.00
_cell.angle_beta   90.00
_cell.angle_gamma   90.00
#
_symmetry.space_group_name_H-M   'P 1'
#
loop_
_entity.id
_entity.type
_entity.pdbx_description
1 polymer ?
#
loop_
_entity_poly.entity_id
_entity_poly.type
_entity_poly.pdbx_seq_one_letter_code
_entity_poly.pdbx_strand_id
1 'polypeptide(L)'
;IAERVNGVVIGINMIIINDDEEVKGYRKYPKMIKGKAMLLRNLVADPAVMFDKKTILSLGGYDPEMRNGEAYDLWLRLLDKGYKIYNLPNYLIKYRYHKGALKYRVFKRAVLETMKLQIKAIRKYKNIGFNILFPIYFLAEIILLILPARFGYSLVEKISVRGELAEEST
;
A
#
# COMPACT_ATOMS: atom_id res chain seq x y z
N ILE A 1 -28.89 -5.97 -3.05
CA ILE A 1 -28.38 -7.36 -2.96
C ILE A 1 -26.86 -7.27 -3.05
N ALA A 2 -26.17 -7.33 -1.92
CA ALA A 2 -24.72 -7.28 -1.90
C ALA A 2 -24.19 -8.62 -2.41
N GLU A 3 -23.55 -8.63 -3.58
CA GLU A 3 -22.71 -9.75 -4.01
C GLU A 3 -21.79 -10.12 -2.85
N ARG A 4 -21.90 -11.36 -2.35
CA ARG A 4 -20.89 -11.93 -1.46
C ARG A 4 -19.60 -12.04 -2.27
N VAL A 5 -18.82 -10.97 -2.28
CA VAL A 5 -17.45 -11.00 -2.79
C VAL A 5 -16.74 -12.03 -1.93
N ASN A 6 -16.38 -13.16 -2.53
CA ASN A 6 -15.64 -14.26 -1.91
C ASN A 6 -14.16 -13.85 -1.72
N GLY A 7 -13.96 -12.65 -1.17
CA GLY A 7 -12.70 -11.97 -0.93
C GLY A 7 -12.46 -11.90 0.57
N VAL A 8 -11.20 -12.12 0.96
CA VAL A 8 -10.82 -12.15 2.38
C VAL A 8 -10.55 -10.76 2.92
N VAL A 9 -10.27 -9.82 2.03
CA VAL A 9 -9.93 -8.44 2.36
C VAL A 9 -10.58 -7.51 1.36
N ILE A 10 -11.26 -6.49 1.87
CA ILE A 10 -11.94 -5.43 1.13
C ILE A 10 -11.34 -4.10 1.56
N GLY A 11 -10.57 -3.46 0.67
CA GLY A 11 -10.13 -2.07 0.80
C GLY A 11 -11.04 -1.12 0.02
N ILE A 12 -10.68 0.17 -0.01
CA ILE A 12 -11.45 1.24 -0.65
C ILE A 12 -10.52 2.30 -1.25
N ASN A 13 -11.07 3.18 -2.08
CA ASN A 13 -10.39 4.40 -2.49
C ASN A 13 -10.45 5.47 -1.39
N MET A 14 -9.52 6.43 -1.40
CA MET A 14 -9.40 7.46 -0.36
C MET A 14 -9.37 8.87 -0.95
N ILE A 15 -9.95 9.82 -0.25
CA ILE A 15 -9.78 11.26 -0.53
C ILE A 15 -8.67 11.78 0.37
N ILE A 16 -7.67 12.45 -0.19
CA ILE A 16 -6.58 13.05 0.59
C ILE A 16 -6.97 14.49 0.91
N ILE A 17 -6.97 14.87 2.19
CA ILE A 17 -7.29 16.23 2.66
C ILE A 17 -6.14 16.83 3.46
N ASN A 18 -6.06 18.16 3.53
CA ASN A 18 -5.18 18.86 4.47
C ASN A 18 -5.89 19.13 5.82
N ASP A 19 -5.24 19.94 6.66
CA ASP A 19 -5.69 20.28 8.01
C ASP A 19 -6.96 21.14 8.01
N ASP A 20 -7.15 21.92 6.95
CA ASP A 20 -8.31 22.78 6.70
C ASP A 20 -9.45 22.05 5.97
N GLU A 21 -9.38 20.72 5.88
CA GLU A 21 -10.33 19.83 5.18
C GLU A 21 -10.43 20.04 3.65
N GLU A 22 -9.52 20.81 3.06
CA GLU A 22 -9.43 20.98 1.61
C GLU A 22 -8.91 19.70 0.95
N VAL A 23 -9.57 19.30 -0.13
CA VAL A 23 -9.16 18.14 -0.94
C VAL A 23 -7.85 18.47 -1.67
N LYS A 24 -6.86 17.58 -1.51
CA LYS A 24 -5.55 17.66 -2.17
C LYS A 24 -5.35 16.57 -3.24
N GLY A 25 -6.11 15.48 -3.20
CA GLY A 25 -6.02 14.40 -4.20
C GLY A 25 -6.94 13.20 -3.90
N TYR A 26 -6.88 12.17 -4.75
CA TYR A 26 -7.80 11.02 -4.75
C TYR A 26 -7.09 9.69 -4.96
N ARG A 27 -6.88 8.91 -3.90
CA ARG A 27 -6.16 7.66 -4.00
C ARG A 27 -7.01 6.50 -4.47
N LYS A 28 -6.78 6.10 -5.73
CA LYS A 28 -7.46 5.00 -6.39
C LYS A 28 -6.63 3.72 -6.35
N TYR A 29 -7.30 2.60 -6.08
CA TYR A 29 -6.70 1.28 -6.04
C TYR A 29 -7.35 0.32 -7.03
N PRO A 30 -6.60 -0.66 -7.57
CA PRO A 30 -7.16 -1.68 -8.46
C PRO A 30 -8.26 -2.48 -7.75
N LYS A 31 -9.38 -2.74 -8.45
CA LYS A 31 -10.52 -3.51 -7.92
C LYS A 31 -10.11 -4.89 -7.40
N MET A 32 -9.17 -5.57 -8.06
CA MET A 32 -8.65 -6.86 -7.64
C MET A 32 -7.13 -6.82 -7.65
N ILE A 33 -6.52 -7.24 -6.55
CA ILE A 33 -5.07 -7.17 -6.38
C ILE A 33 -4.44 -8.50 -6.77
N LYS A 34 -3.39 -8.43 -7.60
CA LYS A 34 -2.55 -9.58 -7.97
C LYS A 34 -1.25 -9.55 -7.16
N GLY A 35 -0.76 -10.72 -6.73
CA GLY A 35 0.52 -10.87 -6.01
C GLY A 35 1.67 -10.07 -6.65
N LYS A 36 1.90 -10.28 -7.94
CA LYS A 36 2.97 -9.59 -8.69
C LYS A 36 2.84 -8.06 -8.66
N ALA A 37 1.62 -7.53 -8.61
CA ALA A 37 1.40 -6.08 -8.53
C ALA A 37 1.59 -5.57 -7.09
N MET A 38 1.17 -6.36 -6.10
CA MET A 38 1.41 -6.08 -4.68
C MET A 38 2.90 -6.02 -4.37
N LEU A 39 3.75 -6.78 -5.08
CA LEU A 39 5.20 -6.74 -4.93
C LEU A 39 5.83 -5.38 -5.29
N LEU A 40 5.20 -4.58 -6.15
CA LEU A 40 5.73 -3.27 -6.54
C LEU A 40 5.47 -2.19 -5.49
N ARG A 41 4.32 -2.24 -4.81
CA ARG A 41 3.89 -1.30 -3.77
C ARG A 41 2.68 -1.86 -3.02
N ASN A 42 2.43 -1.39 -1.80
CA ASN A 42 1.19 -1.71 -1.11
C ASN A 42 -0.03 -1.13 -1.88
N LEU A 43 -0.95 -2.00 -2.29
CA LEU A 43 -2.13 -1.70 -3.09
C LEU A 43 -3.44 -1.73 -2.27
N VAL A 44 -3.32 -1.70 -0.94
CA VAL A 44 -4.44 -1.64 0.00
C VAL A 44 -4.33 -0.36 0.83
N ALA A 45 -5.45 0.32 1.02
CA ALA A 45 -5.58 1.44 1.94
C ALA A 45 -5.84 0.94 3.37
N ASP A 46 -4.78 0.80 4.17
CA ASP A 46 -4.88 0.27 5.55
C ASP A 46 -5.94 0.94 6.45
N PRO A 47 -6.21 2.27 6.40
CA PRO A 47 -7.17 2.92 7.30
C PRO A 47 -8.64 2.50 7.15
N ALA A 48 -9.01 1.79 6.08
CA ALA A 48 -10.39 1.42 5.81
C ALA A 48 -10.54 0.01 5.25
N VAL A 49 -9.68 -0.90 5.70
CA VAL A 49 -9.75 -2.31 5.34
C VAL A 49 -10.74 -3.05 6.23
N MET A 50 -11.59 -3.85 5.59
CA MET A 50 -12.36 -4.91 6.25
C MET A 50 -11.83 -6.28 5.82
N PHE A 51 -11.81 -7.25 6.71
CA PHE A 51 -11.33 -8.59 6.40
C PHE A 51 -12.07 -9.68 7.18
N ASP A 52 -12.00 -10.92 6.68
CA ASP A 52 -12.51 -12.08 7.42
C ASP A 52 -11.58 -12.42 8.60
N LYS A 53 -12.11 -12.29 9.82
CA LYS A 53 -11.34 -12.51 11.05
C LYS A 53 -10.79 -13.94 11.13
N LYS A 54 -11.56 -14.95 10.75
CA LYS A 54 -11.12 -16.35 10.85
C LYS A 54 -9.93 -16.61 9.94
N THR A 55 -9.97 -16.10 8.70
CA THR A 55 -8.84 -16.22 7.78
C THR A 55 -7.61 -15.47 8.30
N ILE A 56 -7.73 -14.22 8.76
CA ILE A 56 -6.57 -13.47 9.27
C ILE A 56 -5.92 -14.19 10.45
N LEU A 57 -6.74 -14.67 11.40
CA LEU A 57 -6.23 -15.42 12.55
C LEU A 57 -5.59 -16.76 12.15
N SER A 58 -6.13 -17.44 11.14
CA SER A 58 -5.52 -18.69 10.63
C SER A 58 -4.12 -18.47 10.02
N LEU A 59 -3.80 -17.23 9.65
CA LEU A 59 -2.48 -16.84 9.13
C LEU A 59 -1.56 -16.27 10.22
N GLY A 60 -2.01 -16.23 11.47
CA GLY A 60 -1.25 -15.70 12.61
C GLY A 60 -1.43 -14.21 12.87
N GLY A 61 -2.34 -13.52 12.16
CA GLY A 61 -2.58 -12.09 12.38
C GLY A 61 -1.39 -11.19 12.00
N TYR A 62 -1.27 -10.04 12.67
CA TYR A 62 -0.12 -9.15 12.56
C TYR A 62 1.08 -9.71 13.33
N ASP A 63 2.28 -9.50 12.82
CA ASP A 63 3.53 -9.91 13.47
C ASP A 63 3.90 -8.88 14.56
N PRO A 64 3.81 -9.22 15.86
CA PRO A 64 4.02 -8.26 16.95
C PRO A 64 5.45 -7.72 17.03
N GLU A 65 6.43 -8.41 16.42
CA GLU A 65 7.82 -7.95 16.37
C GLU A 65 8.05 -6.90 15.26
N MET A 66 7.08 -6.74 14.35
CA MET A 66 7.18 -5.86 13.20
C MET A 66 6.66 -4.46 13.52
N ARG A 67 7.57 -3.50 13.67
CA ARG A 67 7.18 -2.12 14.02
C ARG A 67 6.58 -1.30 12.87
N ASN A 68 6.78 -1.71 11.61
CA ASN A 68 6.24 -1.03 10.43
C ASN A 68 5.96 -2.06 9.33
N GLY A 69 4.90 -1.84 8.56
CA GLY A 69 4.57 -2.69 7.40
C GLY A 69 3.83 -3.98 7.76
N GLU A 70 3.30 -4.11 8.97
CA GLU A 70 2.54 -5.28 9.45
C GLU A 70 1.40 -5.65 8.50
N ALA A 71 0.63 -4.65 8.08
CA ALA A 71 -0.48 -4.82 7.14
C ALA A 71 0.02 -5.30 5.77
N TYR A 72 1.10 -4.71 5.25
CA TYR A 72 1.68 -5.09 3.97
C TYR A 72 2.19 -6.54 3.98
N ASP A 73 2.87 -6.97 5.05
CA ASP A 73 3.26 -8.37 5.23
C ASP A 73 2.04 -9.32 5.26
N LEU A 74 0.98 -8.94 5.96
CA LEU A 74 -0.26 -9.72 6.03
C LEU A 74 -0.91 -9.88 4.65
N TRP A 75 -0.97 -8.80 3.86
CA TRP A 75 -1.51 -8.84 2.49
C TRP A 75 -0.69 -9.75 1.57
N LEU A 76 0.63 -9.72 1.69
CA LEU A 76 1.51 -10.62 0.95
C LEU A 76 1.30 -12.09 1.35
N ARG A 77 1.17 -12.40 2.65
CA ARG A 77 0.85 -13.75 3.14
C ARG A 77 -0.49 -14.26 2.62
N LEU A 78 -1.52 -13.41 2.59
CA LEU A 78 -2.83 -13.76 2.06
C LEU A 78 -2.76 -14.15 0.59
N LEU A 79 -2.10 -13.31 -0.22
CA LEU A 79 -1.93 -13.56 -1.64
C LEU A 79 -1.09 -14.82 -1.89
N ASP A 80 -0.06 -15.06 -1.08
CA ASP A 80 0.73 -16.31 -1.13
C ASP A 80 -0.11 -17.56 -0.83
N LYS A 81 -1.11 -17.45 0.04
CA LYS A 81 -2.05 -18.54 0.35
C LYS A 81 -3.20 -18.68 -0.65
N GLY A 82 -3.19 -17.89 -1.73
CA GLY A 82 -4.19 -17.93 -2.78
C GLY A 82 -5.49 -17.20 -2.45
N TYR A 83 -5.53 -16.47 -1.33
CA TYR A 83 -6.68 -15.63 -1.00
C TYR A 83 -6.75 -14.40 -1.90
N LYS A 84 -7.97 -13.92 -2.13
CA LYS A 84 -8.23 -12.76 -2.99
C LYS A 84 -8.43 -11.51 -2.16
N ILE A 85 -7.82 -10.43 -2.62
CA ILE A 85 -7.96 -9.09 -2.05
C ILE A 85 -8.64 -8.20 -3.10
N TYR A 86 -9.68 -7.50 -2.67
CA TYR A 86 -10.47 -6.61 -3.52
C TYR A 86 -10.50 -5.19 -2.95
N ASN A 87 -10.63 -4.19 -3.81
CA ASN A 87 -10.94 -2.82 -3.42
C ASN A 87 -12.30 -2.43 -4.01
N LEU A 88 -13.13 -1.76 -3.21
CA LEU A 88 -14.34 -1.11 -3.70
C LEU A 88 -13.98 0.17 -4.46
N PRO A 89 -14.72 0.54 -5.51
CA PRO A 89 -14.46 1.76 -6.26
C PRO A 89 -14.83 3.04 -5.50
N ASN A 90 -15.51 2.92 -4.36
CA ASN A 90 -16.02 4.04 -3.59
C ASN A 90 -14.92 4.74 -2.79
N TYR A 91 -15.06 6.06 -2.68
CA TYR A 91 -14.27 6.91 -1.79
C TYR A 91 -15.01 7.09 -0.46
N LEU A 92 -14.73 6.23 0.52
CA LEU A 92 -15.48 6.21 1.79
C LEU A 92 -14.72 6.84 2.97
N ILE A 93 -13.47 7.26 2.77
CA ILE A 93 -12.70 7.97 3.80
C ILE A 93 -12.01 9.21 3.26
N LYS A 94 -11.86 10.19 4.14
CA LYS A 94 -10.96 11.33 3.99
C LYS A 94 -9.73 11.08 4.86
N TYR A 95 -8.58 10.85 4.23
CA TYR A 95 -7.30 10.68 4.91
C TYR A 95 -6.62 12.04 5.04
N ARG A 96 -6.42 12.50 6.28
CA ARG A 96 -5.75 13.76 6.55
C ARG A 96 -4.24 13.62 6.46
N TYR A 97 -3.63 14.50 5.68
CA TYR A 97 -2.19 14.60 5.50
C TYR A 97 -1.68 15.93 6.06
N HIS A 98 -0.92 15.86 7.15
CA HIS A 98 -0.30 17.03 7.77
C HIS A 98 1.07 17.32 7.15
N LYS A 99 1.39 18.60 6.92
CA LYS A 99 2.72 19.02 6.49
C LYS A 99 3.74 18.71 7.59
N GLY A 100 4.62 17.74 7.35
CA GLY A 100 5.57 17.25 8.36
C GLY A 100 5.09 16.03 9.17
N ALA A 101 3.93 15.43 8.82
CA ALA A 101 3.45 14.17 9.42
C ALA A 101 4.51 13.07 9.38
N LEU A 102 5.28 12.99 8.28
CA LEU A 102 6.37 12.05 8.13
C LEU A 102 7.71 12.76 8.40
N LYS A 103 8.31 12.48 9.55
CA LYS A 103 9.70 12.89 9.81
C LYS A 103 10.63 12.19 8.80
N TYR A 104 11.67 12.89 8.34
CA TYR A 104 12.66 12.35 7.39
C TYR A 104 13.24 10.98 7.78
N ARG A 105 13.50 10.77 9.08
CA ARG A 105 13.96 9.47 9.61
C ARG A 105 12.91 8.37 9.47
N VAL A 106 11.63 8.71 9.66
CA VAL A 106 10.49 7.81 9.49
C VAL A 106 10.31 7.46 8.02
N PHE A 107 10.47 8.42 7.11
CA PHE A 107 10.43 8.17 5.66
C PHE A 107 11.46 7.14 5.21
N LYS A 108 12.76 7.36 5.49
CA LYS A 108 13.81 6.41 5.09
C LYS A 108 13.61 5.03 5.72
N ARG A 109 13.14 4.99 6.97
CA ARG A 109 12.80 3.72 7.64
C ARG A 109 11.65 3.01 6.94
N ALA A 110 10.58 3.71 6.58
CA ALA A 110 9.45 3.12 5.87
C ALA A 110 9.87 2.52 4.50
N VAL A 111 10.73 3.21 3.75
CA VAL A 111 11.29 2.70 2.50
C VAL A 111 12.13 1.44 2.74
N LEU A 112 13.03 1.45 3.74
CA LEU A 112 13.84 0.28 4.10
C LEU A 112 12.97 -0.93 4.51
N GLU A 113 11.95 -0.74 5.35
CA GLU A 113 11.07 -1.82 5.78
C GLU A 113 10.24 -2.38 4.62
N THR A 114 9.79 -1.51 3.71
CA THR A 114 9.10 -1.94 2.47
C THR A 114 10.00 -2.82 1.62
N MET A 115 11.26 -2.42 1.40
CA MET A 115 12.23 -3.20 0.63
C MET A 115 12.54 -4.56 1.28
N LYS A 116 12.67 -4.62 2.61
CA LYS A 116 12.85 -5.89 3.33
C LYS A 116 11.66 -6.83 3.11
N LEU A 117 10.44 -6.31 3.13
CA LEU A 117 9.22 -7.09 2.88
C LEU A 117 9.14 -7.59 1.45
N GLN A 118 9.53 -6.77 0.46
CA GLN A 118 9.60 -7.21 -0.93
C GLN A 118 10.62 -8.33 -1.14
N ILE A 119 11.83 -8.21 -0.56
CA ILE A 119 12.84 -9.28 -0.60
C ILE A 119 12.33 -10.54 0.10
N LYS A 120 11.72 -10.40 1.29
CA LYS A 120 11.09 -11.51 2.02
C LYS A 120 10.05 -12.19 1.14
N ALA A 121 9.21 -11.42 0.45
CA ALA A 121 8.18 -11.95 -0.44
C ALA A 121 8.77 -12.76 -1.59
N ILE A 122 9.79 -12.24 -2.28
CA ILE A 122 10.44 -12.94 -3.40
C ILE A 122 11.09 -14.26 -2.93
N ARG A 123 11.72 -14.25 -1.75
CA ARG A 123 12.44 -15.43 -1.23
C ARG A 123 11.51 -16.49 -0.62
N LYS A 124 10.44 -16.06 0.05
CA LYS A 124 9.60 -16.94 0.88
C LYS A 124 8.27 -17.30 0.23
N TYR A 125 7.64 -16.36 -0.47
CA TYR A 125 6.26 -16.50 -0.97
C TYR A 125 6.26 -16.97 -2.42
N LYS A 126 5.85 -18.21 -2.64
CA LYS A 126 5.94 -18.89 -3.94
C LYS A 126 4.82 -18.49 -4.91
N ASN A 127 3.67 -18.05 -4.39
CA ASN A 127 2.49 -17.78 -5.21
C ASN A 127 2.30 -16.28 -5.56
N ILE A 128 3.22 -15.41 -5.11
CA ILE A 128 3.18 -13.97 -5.44
C ILE A 128 3.41 -13.74 -6.95
N GLY A 129 4.27 -14.55 -7.57
CA GLY A 129 4.64 -14.43 -8.97
C GLY A 129 5.66 -13.32 -9.24
N PHE A 130 6.32 -13.39 -10.40
CA PHE A 130 7.34 -12.42 -10.80
C PHE A 130 6.71 -11.19 -11.48
N ASN A 131 7.30 -10.01 -11.23
CA ASN A 131 6.95 -8.78 -11.92
C ASN A 131 8.18 -8.24 -12.66
N ILE A 132 8.08 -8.11 -13.98
CA ILE A 132 9.18 -7.62 -14.83
C ILE A 132 9.61 -6.19 -14.48
N LEU A 133 8.69 -5.38 -13.92
CA LEU A 133 8.98 -4.02 -13.50
C LEU A 133 9.62 -3.96 -12.11
N PHE A 134 9.65 -5.07 -11.36
CA PHE A 134 10.18 -5.07 -10.00
C PHE A 134 11.59 -4.48 -9.88
N PRO A 135 12.58 -4.84 -10.73
CA PRO A 135 13.93 -4.27 -10.63
C PRO A 135 13.95 -2.74 -10.79
N ILE A 136 13.08 -2.18 -11.64
CA ILE A 136 13.00 -0.74 -11.87
C ILE A 136 12.44 -0.03 -10.62
N TYR A 137 11.36 -0.55 -10.05
CA TYR A 137 10.76 0.01 -8.83
C TYR A 137 11.69 -0.12 -7.63
N PHE A 138 12.34 -1.27 -7.48
CA PHE A 138 13.30 -1.53 -6.41
C PHE A 138 14.52 -0.61 -6.53
N LEU A 139 15.00 -0.33 -7.74
CA LEU A 139 16.08 0.65 -7.96
C LEU A 139 15.64 2.07 -7.59
N ALA A 140 14.39 2.46 -7.93
CA ALA A 140 13.85 3.76 -7.53
C ALA A 140 13.81 3.91 -6.00
N GLU A 141 13.46 2.85 -5.25
CA GLU A 141 13.50 2.86 -3.79
C GLU A 141 14.93 3.00 -3.23
N ILE A 142 15.92 2.34 -3.85
CA ILE A 142 17.34 2.55 -3.51
C ILE A 142 17.74 4.02 -3.70
N ILE A 143 17.34 4.64 -4.81
CA ILE A 143 17.60 6.06 -5.08
C ILE A 143 16.96 6.93 -3.99
N LEU A 144 15.73 6.63 -3.55
CA LEU A 144 15.06 7.36 -2.46
C LEU A 144 15.80 7.25 -1.11
N LEU A 145 16.51 6.14 -0.87
CA LEU A 145 17.33 5.97 0.34
C LEU A 145 18.63 6.78 0.29
N ILE A 146 19.23 6.95 -0.89
CA ILE A 146 20.47 7.71 -1.08
C ILE A 146 20.19 9.21 -1.06
N LEU A 147 19.10 9.64 -1.72
CA LEU A 147 18.74 11.06 -1.83
C LEU A 147 18.53 11.69 -0.45
N PRO A 148 18.84 13.00 -0.26
CA PRO A 148 18.47 13.70 0.96
C PRO A 148 16.97 13.60 1.18
N ALA A 149 16.56 13.22 2.39
CA ALA A 149 15.17 12.85 2.68
C ALA A 149 14.16 13.96 2.33
N ARG A 150 14.55 15.25 2.41
CA ARG A 150 13.73 16.39 1.99
C ARG A 150 13.30 16.32 0.52
N PHE A 151 14.21 15.91 -0.36
CA PHE A 151 13.95 15.83 -1.80
C PHE A 151 13.18 14.55 -2.14
N GLY A 152 13.59 13.42 -1.54
CA GLY A 152 12.87 12.15 -1.74
C GLY A 152 11.43 12.21 -1.27
N TYR A 153 11.21 12.80 -0.08
CA TYR A 153 9.88 13.04 0.44
C TYR A 153 9.06 13.96 -0.46
N SER A 154 9.59 15.13 -0.84
CA SER A 154 8.86 16.07 -1.70
C SER A 154 8.52 15.47 -3.07
N LEU A 155 9.39 14.61 -3.61
CA LEU A 155 9.11 13.90 -4.86
C LEU A 155 7.96 12.90 -4.69
N VAL A 156 8.00 12.06 -3.65
CA VAL A 156 6.95 11.07 -3.37
C VAL A 156 5.62 11.76 -3.05
N GLU A 157 5.65 12.83 -2.27
CA GLU A 157 4.48 13.67 -1.95
C GLU A 157 3.86 14.22 -3.23
N LYS A 158 4.66 14.84 -4.12
CA LYS A 158 4.17 15.35 -5.40
C LYS A 158 3.58 14.24 -6.27
N ILE A 159 4.22 13.07 -6.36
CA ILE A 159 3.71 11.95 -7.17
C ILE A 159 2.40 11.41 -6.58
N SER A 160 2.35 11.23 -5.26
CA SER A 160 1.20 10.62 -4.57
C SER A 160 -0.01 11.56 -4.52
N VAL A 161 0.21 12.88 -4.44
CA VAL A 161 -0.86 13.88 -4.37
C VAL A 161 -1.28 14.34 -5.78
N ARG A 162 -0.35 14.49 -6.72
CA ARG A 162 -0.61 15.04 -8.06
C ARG A 162 -0.96 13.99 -9.11
N GLY A 163 -0.54 12.74 -8.93
CA GLY A 163 -0.81 11.64 -9.87
C GLY A 163 -2.29 11.30 -10.05
N GLU A 164 -3.16 11.87 -9.22
CA GLU A 164 -4.56 11.47 -9.10
C GLU A 164 -5.54 12.59 -9.49
N LEU A 165 -5.07 13.83 -9.63
CA LEU A 165 -5.86 14.94 -10.17
C LEU A 165 -6.04 14.86 -11.70
N ALA A 166 -5.22 14.04 -12.39
CA ALA A 166 -5.25 13.92 -13.84
C ALA A 166 -6.21 12.84 -14.37
N GLU A 167 -6.64 11.88 -13.54
CA GLU A 167 -7.52 10.78 -13.95
C GLU A 167 -9.03 11.11 -13.85
N GLU A 168 -9.42 12.25 -13.27
CA GLU A 168 -10.83 12.71 -13.25
C GLU A 168 -11.18 13.66 -14.41
N SER A 169 -10.19 14.14 -15.16
CA SER A 169 -10.39 15.03 -16.31
C SER A 169 -10.49 14.32 -17.67
N THR A 170 -10.62 12.98 -17.69
CA THR A 170 -10.74 12.16 -18.91
C THR A 170 -11.79 11.09 -18.73
#